data_AF-A0A2E3L0F0-F1
#
_entry.id   AF-A0A2E3L0F0-F1
#
_cell.length_a   1.000
_cell.length_b   1.000
_cell.length_c   1.000
_cell.angle_alpha   90.00
_cell.angle_beta   90.00
_cell.angle_gamma   90.00
#
_symmetry.space_group_name_H-M   'P 1'
#
loop_
_entity.id
_entity.type
_entity.pdbx_description
1 polymer ?
#
loop_
_entity_poly.entity_id
_entity_poly.type
_entity_poly.pdbx_seq_one_letter_code
_entity_poly.pdbx_strand_id
1 'polypeptide(L)'
;MKKLFCLSLFVLSLSQPSHVFSEPSAEYLDYNVVRTLLVTTKISNGLRFDVITPQTLPFEDLPQNRNYEAAWYSDELLVVRTVKTGKLLHAQTLKSSSIMFLEGFNSKKLSDDYVVLREHSGGASCCLIIHAFQTKPKFKKILEHNNKNFDMTEVIQGEHTIELHKEPFFSVGSSAELKYNASIYNLKENDWE
;
A
#
# COMPACT_ATOMS: atom_id res chain seq x y z
N MET A 1 79.48 -23.08 -30.38
CA MET A 1 79.74 -21.66 -30.06
C MET A 1 78.64 -20.79 -30.65
N LYS A 2 78.09 -19.86 -29.85
CA LYS A 2 77.21 -18.70 -30.20
C LYS A 2 75.80 -19.07 -30.73
N LYS A 3 74.74 -19.10 -29.91
CA LYS A 3 73.90 -18.01 -29.32
C LYS A 3 73.23 -17.10 -30.36
N LEU A 4 71.97 -16.70 -30.04
CA LEU A 4 71.06 -15.68 -30.63
C LEU A 4 70.04 -16.23 -31.66
N PHE A 5 68.76 -15.87 -31.67
CA PHE A 5 67.97 -14.93 -30.87
C PHE A 5 66.51 -15.44 -30.84
N CYS A 6 65.94 -15.52 -29.64
CA CYS A 6 64.51 -15.64 -29.41
C CYS A 6 63.93 -14.22 -29.53
N LEU A 7 63.10 -13.93 -30.53
CA LEU A 7 62.33 -12.69 -30.55
C LEU A 7 60.85 -13.06 -30.42
N SER A 8 60.36 -12.99 -29.18
CA SER A 8 58.96 -13.16 -28.84
C SER A 8 58.14 -12.11 -29.56
N LEU A 9 57.25 -12.55 -30.44
CA LEU A 9 56.15 -11.75 -30.95
C LEU A 9 55.17 -11.54 -29.79
N PHE A 10 55.41 -10.51 -28.98
CA PHE A 10 54.51 -10.09 -27.92
C PHE A 10 53.29 -9.49 -28.61
N VAL A 11 52.27 -10.33 -28.77
CA VAL A 11 50.92 -9.91 -29.17
C VAL A 11 50.47 -8.89 -28.13
N LEU A 12 50.53 -7.61 -28.49
CA LEU A 12 49.82 -6.53 -27.83
C LEU A 12 48.33 -6.81 -28.00
N SER A 13 47.81 -7.72 -27.17
CA SER A 13 46.39 -7.83 -26.92
C SER A 13 45.94 -6.49 -26.37
N LEU A 14 45.21 -5.74 -27.19
CA LEU A 14 44.50 -4.54 -26.80
C LEU A 14 43.65 -4.85 -25.57
N SER A 15 44.17 -4.54 -24.39
CA SER A 15 43.37 -4.38 -23.19
C SER A 15 42.63 -3.05 -23.35
N GLN A 16 41.57 -3.04 -24.16
CA GLN A 16 40.55 -2.03 -24.00
C GLN A 16 40.00 -2.21 -22.59
N PRO A 17 39.96 -1.17 -21.74
CA PRO A 17 39.20 -1.26 -20.52
C PRO A 17 37.76 -1.49 -20.95
N SER A 18 37.27 -2.71 -20.79
CA SER A 18 35.85 -2.98 -20.74
C SER A 18 35.36 -2.19 -19.54
N HIS A 19 34.90 -0.97 -19.77
CA HIS A 19 34.05 -0.26 -18.83
C HIS A 19 32.80 -1.11 -18.69
N VAL A 20 32.85 -2.06 -17.75
CA VAL A 20 31.67 -2.70 -17.23
C VAL A 20 30.92 -1.58 -16.52
N PHE A 21 30.03 -0.91 -17.25
CA PHE A 21 28.96 -0.17 -16.63
C PHE A 21 28.12 -1.24 -15.92
N SER A 22 28.35 -1.40 -14.61
CA SER A 22 27.37 -2.06 -13.77
C SER A 22 26.07 -1.29 -13.98
N GLU A 23 25.04 -1.95 -14.49
CA GLU A 23 23.70 -1.38 -14.48
C GLU A 23 23.44 -0.83 -13.08
N PRO A 24 22.83 0.36 -12.96
CA PRO A 24 22.53 0.90 -11.64
C PRO A 24 21.72 -0.13 -10.88
N SER A 25 22.01 -0.32 -9.58
CA SER A 25 21.24 -1.26 -8.76
C SER A 25 19.75 -0.96 -8.88
N ALA A 26 18.90 -1.98 -8.74
CA ALA A 26 17.44 -1.79 -8.77
C ALA A 26 17.03 -0.64 -7.83
N GLU A 27 17.62 -0.60 -6.63
CA GLU A 27 17.48 0.48 -5.66
C GLU A 27 17.84 1.86 -6.22
N TYR A 28 18.97 2.00 -6.95
CA TYR A 28 19.36 3.28 -7.55
C TYR A 28 18.41 3.72 -8.67
N LEU A 29 17.87 2.78 -9.45
CA LEU A 29 16.84 3.08 -10.44
C LEU A 29 15.57 3.55 -9.73
N ASP A 30 15.18 2.87 -8.65
CA ASP A 30 13.94 3.15 -7.92
C ASP A 30 13.94 4.50 -7.19
N TYR A 31 15.07 4.92 -6.61
CA TYR A 31 15.17 6.20 -5.90
C TYR A 31 15.34 7.43 -6.80
N ASN A 32 15.61 7.24 -8.11
CA ASN A 32 15.83 8.34 -9.06
C ASN A 32 14.65 8.57 -10.02
N VAL A 33 13.55 7.83 -9.87
CA VAL A 33 12.35 8.02 -10.70
C VAL A 33 11.45 9.10 -10.10
N VAL A 34 11.28 10.20 -10.83
CA VAL A 34 10.28 11.22 -10.52
C VAL A 34 8.90 10.64 -10.82
N ARG A 35 8.06 10.48 -9.80
CA ARG A 35 6.68 10.00 -9.93
C ARG A 35 5.69 11.12 -9.64
N THR A 36 4.66 11.23 -10.49
CA THR A 36 3.52 12.11 -10.21
C THR A 36 2.80 11.60 -8.96
N LEU A 37 2.40 12.51 -8.07
CA LEU A 37 1.61 12.14 -6.89
C LEU A 37 0.13 12.39 -7.18
N LEU A 38 -0.68 11.37 -6.93
CA LEU A 38 -2.13 11.47 -6.90
C LEU A 38 -2.58 11.78 -5.47
N VAL A 39 -3.52 12.73 -5.32
CA VAL A 39 -4.09 13.07 -4.03
C VAL A 39 -5.59 12.78 -4.05
N THR A 40 -6.01 11.77 -3.30
CA THR A 40 -7.42 11.45 -3.08
C THR A 40 -7.89 12.12 -1.80
N THR A 41 -8.88 13.00 -1.90
CA THR A 41 -9.37 13.81 -0.77
C THR A 41 -10.76 13.36 -0.30
N LYS A 42 -10.94 13.19 1.01
CA LYS A 42 -12.27 13.10 1.65
C LYS A 42 -12.42 14.21 2.69
N ILE A 43 -13.57 14.88 2.70
CA ILE A 43 -13.89 15.91 3.70
C ILE A 43 -15.02 15.40 4.57
N SER A 44 -14.85 15.46 5.89
CA SER A 44 -15.91 15.16 6.87
C SER A 44 -15.78 16.06 8.09
N ASN A 45 -16.89 16.64 8.55
CA ASN A 45 -16.98 17.44 9.78
C ASN A 45 -15.91 18.53 9.94
N GLY A 46 -15.56 19.22 8.85
CA GLY A 46 -14.54 20.27 8.86
C GLY A 46 -13.09 19.76 8.89
N LEU A 47 -12.90 18.45 8.73
CA LEU A 47 -11.61 17.78 8.57
C LEU A 47 -11.42 17.34 7.12
N ARG A 48 -10.18 17.42 6.64
CA ARG A 48 -9.75 16.98 5.31
C ARG A 48 -8.77 15.83 5.47
N PHE A 49 -9.09 14.71 4.84
CA PHE A 49 -8.28 13.51 4.73
C PHE A 49 -7.72 13.48 3.32
N ASP A 50 -6.40 13.60 3.20
CA ASP A 50 -5.67 13.49 1.95
C ASP A 50 -4.89 12.18 1.96
N VAL A 51 -5.19 11.28 1.03
CA VAL A 51 -4.37 10.11 0.73
C VAL A 51 -3.52 10.47 -0.48
N ILE A 52 -2.20 10.49 -0.28
CA ILE A 52 -1.22 10.82 -1.30
C ILE A 52 -0.56 9.52 -1.74
N THR A 53 -0.68 9.16 -3.01
CA THR A 53 -0.11 7.94 -3.57
C THR A 53 0.73 8.29 -4.80
N PRO A 54 1.85 7.59 -5.05
CA PRO A 54 2.48 7.68 -6.37
C PRO A 54 1.54 7.15 -7.43
N GLN A 55 1.46 7.84 -8.55
CA GLN A 55 0.78 7.32 -9.73
C GLN A 55 1.66 6.23 -10.35
N THR A 56 1.14 5.00 -10.37
CA THR A 56 1.72 3.91 -11.16
C THR A 56 1.53 4.24 -12.65
N LEU A 57 2.59 4.15 -13.45
CA LEU A 57 2.44 4.32 -14.90
C LEU A 57 1.83 3.05 -15.49
N PRO A 58 0.97 3.17 -16.50
CA PRO A 58 0.49 2.01 -17.24
C PRO A 58 1.69 1.24 -17.80
N PHE A 59 1.66 -0.09 -17.70
CA PHE A 59 2.70 -0.97 -18.24
C PHE A 59 2.97 -0.72 -19.74
N GLU A 60 1.98 -0.22 -20.47
CA GLU A 60 2.04 0.05 -21.91
C GLU A 60 2.82 1.34 -22.26
N ASP A 61 2.96 2.27 -21.32
CA ASP A 61 3.69 3.53 -21.51
C ASP A 61 5.16 3.45 -21.07
N LEU A 62 5.56 2.29 -20.51
CA LEU A 62 6.94 2.05 -20.10
C LEU A 62 7.79 1.66 -21.32
N PRO A 63 8.93 2.34 -21.57
CA PRO A 63 9.86 1.91 -22.59
C PRO A 63 10.27 0.45 -22.33
N GLN A 64 10.25 -0.40 -23.36
CA GLN A 64 10.50 -1.86 -23.31
C GLN A 64 11.84 -2.27 -22.67
N ASN A 65 12.68 -1.31 -22.26
CA ASN A 65 14.01 -1.51 -21.69
C ASN A 65 14.19 -0.81 -20.33
N ARG A 66 13.12 -0.45 -19.62
CA ARG A 66 13.21 -0.02 -18.22
C ARG A 66 12.55 -1.05 -17.32
N ASN A 67 13.37 -1.61 -16.44
CA ASN A 67 12.95 -2.53 -15.39
C ASN A 67 11.80 -1.91 -14.59
N TYR A 68 10.79 -2.76 -14.36
CA TYR A 68 9.63 -2.65 -13.50
C TYR A 68 9.75 -1.53 -12.47
N GLU A 69 8.81 -0.59 -12.54
CA GLU A 69 8.69 0.49 -11.57
C GLU A 69 8.75 -0.04 -10.14
N ALA A 70 9.36 0.76 -9.27
CA ALA A 70 9.32 0.82 -7.81
C ALA A 70 7.91 0.64 -7.18
N ALA A 71 7.16 -0.39 -7.57
CA ALA A 71 5.80 -0.70 -7.16
C ALA A 71 5.73 -1.37 -5.79
N TRP A 72 6.89 -1.57 -5.15
CA TRP A 72 7.04 -2.28 -3.88
C TRP A 72 7.40 -1.36 -2.70
N TYR A 73 7.55 -0.07 -2.94
CA TYR A 73 7.81 0.88 -1.86
C TYR A 73 6.48 1.45 -1.41
N SER A 74 6.06 1.10 -0.20
CA SER A 74 4.87 1.63 0.45
C SER A 74 5.08 3.10 0.84
N ASP A 75 5.14 4.00 -0.14
CA ASP A 75 5.37 5.43 0.05
C ASP A 75 4.08 6.26 0.02
N GLU A 76 2.93 5.61 0.19
CA GLU A 76 1.66 6.29 0.35
C GLU A 76 1.56 6.98 1.71
N LEU A 77 0.92 8.15 1.74
CA LEU A 77 0.80 8.99 2.93
C LEU A 77 -0.67 9.35 3.18
N LEU A 78 -1.15 9.13 4.40
CA LEU A 78 -2.38 9.72 4.88
C LEU A 78 -2.07 10.98 5.68
N VAL A 79 -2.70 12.09 5.31
CA VAL A 79 -2.64 13.37 6.02
C VAL A 79 -4.05 13.78 6.43
N VAL A 80 -4.24 14.12 7.70
CA VAL A 80 -5.50 14.66 8.22
C VAL A 80 -5.27 16.04 8.79
N ARG A 81 -6.06 17.01 8.33
CA ARG A 81 -5.95 18.41 8.74
C ARG A 81 -7.31 19.08 8.89
N THR A 82 -7.36 20.16 9.65
CA THR A 82 -8.55 21.01 9.70
C THR A 82 -8.70 21.79 8.39
N VAL A 83 -9.92 21.90 7.86
CA VAL A 83 -10.19 22.66 6.63
C VAL A 83 -9.96 24.15 6.86
N LYS A 84 -10.46 24.70 7.99
CA LYS A 84 -10.44 26.14 8.26
C LYS A 84 -9.05 26.71 8.49
N THR A 85 -8.20 26.00 9.23
CA THR A 85 -6.88 26.51 9.65
C THR A 85 -5.72 25.78 8.99
N GLY A 86 -5.95 24.68 8.28
CA GLY A 86 -4.90 23.84 7.73
C GLY A 86 -4.06 23.12 8.80
N LYS A 87 -4.47 23.15 10.08
CA LYS A 87 -3.74 22.54 11.19
C LYS A 87 -3.67 21.03 10.96
N LEU A 88 -2.45 20.50 10.91
CA LEU A 88 -2.20 19.06 10.89
C LEU A 88 -2.69 18.41 12.18
N LEU A 89 -3.50 17.37 12.05
CA LEU A 89 -4.03 16.57 13.16
C LEU A 89 -3.43 15.17 13.19
N HIS A 90 -3.15 14.60 12.02
CA HIS A 90 -2.58 13.26 11.87
C HIS A 90 -1.78 13.17 10.57
N ALA A 91 -0.68 12.43 10.59
CA ALA A 91 0.04 12.00 9.40
C ALA A 91 0.60 10.61 9.64
N GLN A 92 0.51 9.72 8.66
CA GLN A 92 1.13 8.40 8.71
C GLN A 92 1.45 7.90 7.31
N THR A 93 2.52 7.14 7.18
CA THR A 93 2.72 6.30 6.00
C THR A 93 1.71 5.16 6.02
N LEU A 94 1.27 4.76 4.82
CA LEU A 94 0.47 3.58 4.59
C LEU A 94 1.39 2.49 4.03
N LYS A 95 0.97 1.23 4.12
CA LYS A 95 1.79 0.07 3.74
C LYS A 95 1.49 -0.42 2.34
N SER A 96 0.57 0.19 1.57
CA SER A 96 0.28 -0.20 0.19
C SER A 96 -0.61 0.78 -0.59
N SER A 97 -0.67 0.56 -1.90
CA SER A 97 -1.26 1.39 -2.96
C SER A 97 -2.77 1.27 -3.15
N SER A 98 -3.37 0.15 -2.76
CA SER A 98 -4.82 -0.08 -2.93
C SER A 98 -5.60 0.46 -1.73
N ILE A 99 -5.69 1.79 -1.65
CA ILE A 99 -6.30 2.53 -0.56
C ILE A 99 -7.65 3.09 -0.98
N MET A 100 -8.69 2.85 -0.18
CA MET A 100 -10.03 3.37 -0.43
C MET A 100 -10.69 3.84 0.85
N PHE A 101 -11.42 4.96 0.76
CA PHE A 101 -12.36 5.33 1.79
C PHE A 101 -13.58 4.43 1.68
N LEU A 102 -14.05 3.87 2.81
CA LEU A 102 -15.29 3.10 2.79
C LEU A 102 -16.47 4.07 2.62
N GLU A 103 -17.24 3.81 1.57
CA GLU A 103 -18.47 4.50 1.24
C GLU A 103 -19.57 3.43 1.31
N GLY A 104 -20.60 3.65 2.13
CA GLY A 104 -21.45 2.53 2.54
C GLY A 104 -22.12 1.76 1.43
N PHE A 105 -22.18 0.44 1.61
CA PHE A 105 -22.76 -0.49 0.67
C PHE A 105 -24.15 -0.93 1.15
N ASN A 106 -25.11 -1.11 0.23
CA ASN A 106 -26.43 -1.68 0.48
C ASN A 106 -27.16 -1.15 1.73
N SER A 107 -27.61 0.11 1.67
CA SER A 107 -28.52 0.76 2.65
C SER A 107 -28.01 0.98 4.08
N LYS A 108 -26.78 0.58 4.42
CA LYS A 108 -26.14 0.90 5.70
C LYS A 108 -24.92 1.79 5.49
N LYS A 109 -25.11 3.09 5.72
CA LYS A 109 -24.05 4.10 5.66
C LYS A 109 -23.41 4.24 7.04
N LEU A 110 -22.08 4.32 7.10
CA LEU A 110 -21.37 4.78 8.30
C LEU A 110 -21.90 6.16 8.69
N SER A 111 -22.07 6.38 10.00
CA SER A 111 -22.35 7.70 10.53
C SER A 111 -21.29 8.68 10.04
N ASP A 112 -21.72 9.91 9.72
CA ASP A 112 -20.82 10.98 9.30
C ASP A 112 -19.79 11.34 10.37
N ASP A 113 -19.99 10.89 11.62
CA ASP A 113 -19.03 11.03 12.72
C ASP A 113 -17.75 10.21 12.50
N TYR A 114 -17.72 9.28 11.55
CA TYR A 114 -16.58 8.41 11.29
C TYR A 114 -16.08 8.49 9.85
N VAL A 115 -14.77 8.32 9.70
CA VAL A 115 -14.12 8.07 8.41
C VAL A 115 -13.35 6.78 8.53
N VAL A 116 -13.62 5.84 7.63
CA VAL A 116 -12.93 4.55 7.59
C VAL A 116 -12.18 4.43 6.28
N LEU A 117 -10.92 4.02 6.38
CA LEU A 117 -10.00 3.78 5.28
C LEU A 117 -9.64 2.30 5.27
N ARG A 118 -9.73 1.69 4.10
CA ARG A 118 -9.24 0.35 3.83
C ARG A 118 -7.98 0.44 2.99
N GLU A 119 -6.95 -0.26 3.41
CA GLU A 119 -5.66 -0.38 2.73
C GLU A 119 -5.41 -1.87 2.48
N HIS A 120 -4.88 -2.24 1.31
CA HIS A 120 -4.59 -3.65 0.99
C HIS A 120 -3.08 -3.88 0.90
N SER A 121 -2.44 -4.45 1.91
CA SER A 121 -0.98 -4.44 2.09
C SER A 121 -0.17 -5.44 1.23
N GLY A 122 -0.76 -6.04 0.20
CA GLY A 122 -0.07 -6.97 -0.72
C GLY A 122 0.11 -8.40 -0.20
N GLY A 123 0.35 -9.34 -1.13
CA GLY A 123 0.31 -10.80 -0.91
C GLY A 123 -1.01 -11.41 -1.39
N ALA A 124 -1.03 -12.73 -1.67
CA ALA A 124 -2.25 -13.43 -2.10
C ALA A 124 -3.37 -13.27 -1.04
N SER A 125 -4.22 -12.27 -1.27
CA SER A 125 -5.54 -12.02 -0.68
C SER A 125 -5.69 -11.98 0.86
N CYS A 126 -4.62 -11.88 1.66
CA CYS A 126 -4.71 -12.10 3.11
C CYS A 126 -4.49 -10.89 4.04
N CYS A 127 -4.19 -9.68 3.54
CA CYS A 127 -3.81 -8.56 4.42
C CYS A 127 -4.50 -7.24 4.05
N LEU A 128 -5.67 -7.00 4.64
CA LEU A 128 -6.28 -5.67 4.70
C LEU A 128 -5.85 -4.96 5.98
N ILE A 129 -5.62 -3.67 5.91
CA ILE A 129 -5.46 -2.81 7.09
C ILE A 129 -6.64 -1.84 7.11
N ILE A 130 -7.38 -1.88 8.21
CA ILE A 130 -8.52 -1.00 8.43
C ILE A 130 -8.09 0.11 9.38
N HIS A 131 -8.23 1.35 8.93
CA HIS A 131 -8.05 2.53 9.76
C HIS A 131 -9.41 3.19 9.97
N ALA A 132 -9.80 3.41 11.22
CA ALA A 132 -11.02 4.16 11.53
C ALA A 132 -10.70 5.41 12.35
N PHE A 133 -11.33 6.51 11.96
CA PHE A 133 -11.16 7.83 12.56
C PHE A 133 -12.51 8.34 13.03
N GLN A 134 -12.58 8.68 14.30
CA GLN A 134 -13.66 9.49 14.85
C GLN A 134 -13.39 10.96 14.51
N THR A 135 -14.39 11.64 13.97
CA THR A 135 -14.34 13.05 13.57
C THR A 135 -15.15 13.97 14.48
N LYS A 136 -16.15 13.41 15.18
CA LYS A 136 -16.96 14.08 16.21
C LYS A 136 -17.09 13.24 17.48
N PRO A 137 -17.21 13.87 18.67
CA PRO A 137 -17.10 15.32 18.91
C PRO A 137 -15.65 15.82 18.84
N LYS A 138 -14.67 14.92 18.92
CA LYS A 138 -13.24 15.23 18.83
C LYS A 138 -12.58 14.26 17.86
N PHE A 139 -11.62 14.78 17.09
CA PHE A 139 -10.81 13.95 16.21
C PHE A 139 -9.97 12.94 17.00
N LYS A 140 -10.04 11.65 16.63
CA LYS A 140 -9.22 10.57 17.18
C LYS A 140 -9.11 9.42 16.17
N LYS A 141 -7.92 8.83 16.02
CA LYS A 141 -7.78 7.51 15.40
C LYS A 141 -8.23 6.45 16.41
N ILE A 142 -9.27 5.70 16.08
CA ILE A 142 -9.90 4.73 16.98
C ILE A 142 -9.53 3.29 16.62
N LEU A 143 -9.21 3.02 15.35
CA LEU A 143 -8.79 1.70 14.91
C LEU A 143 -7.59 1.79 13.95
N GLU A 144 -6.61 0.93 14.19
CA GLU A 144 -5.68 0.42 13.17
C GLU A 144 -5.64 -1.09 13.36
N HIS A 145 -6.28 -1.82 12.46
CA HIS A 145 -6.33 -3.28 12.55
C HIS A 145 -5.73 -3.90 11.30
N ASN A 146 -4.67 -4.69 11.50
CA ASN A 146 -4.13 -5.52 10.44
C ASN A 146 -4.86 -6.87 10.43
N ASN A 147 -5.61 -7.08 9.37
CA ASN A 147 -6.54 -8.17 9.19
C ASN A 147 -5.84 -9.42 8.62
N LYS A 148 -4.80 -9.91 9.31
CA LYS A 148 -3.88 -10.96 8.81
C LYS A 148 -4.49 -12.34 8.52
N ASN A 149 -5.79 -12.53 8.72
CA ASN A 149 -6.44 -13.85 8.66
C ASN A 149 -7.85 -13.82 8.06
N PHE A 150 -8.31 -12.67 7.57
CA PHE A 150 -9.70 -12.44 7.20
C PHE A 150 -9.79 -12.25 5.68
N ASP A 151 -10.92 -12.62 5.10
CA ASP A 151 -11.10 -12.65 3.65
C ASP A 151 -11.01 -11.23 3.04
N MET A 152 -10.50 -11.19 1.82
CA MET A 152 -10.35 -10.04 0.94
C MET A 152 -11.68 -9.38 0.58
N THR A 153 -12.79 -10.11 0.72
CA THR A 153 -14.02 -9.84 -0.02
C THR A 153 -14.86 -8.73 0.60
N GLU A 154 -15.13 -8.73 1.91
CA GLU A 154 -16.14 -7.80 2.45
C GLU A 154 -15.80 -7.24 3.85
N VAL A 155 -15.77 -5.90 3.91
CA VAL A 155 -15.93 -5.14 5.16
C VAL A 155 -17.37 -4.66 5.16
N ILE A 156 -18.23 -5.28 5.97
CA ILE A 156 -19.62 -4.83 6.10
C ILE A 156 -19.64 -3.71 7.13
N GLN A 157 -20.34 -2.64 6.82
CA GLN A 157 -20.44 -1.49 7.70
C GLN A 157 -21.88 -1.24 8.12
N GLY A 158 -22.07 -1.03 9.42
CA GLY A 158 -23.26 -0.44 10.00
C GLY A 158 -23.08 1.07 10.18
N GLU A 159 -24.07 1.72 10.80
CA GLU A 159 -23.98 3.14 11.16
C GLU A 159 -22.81 3.42 12.12
N HIS A 160 -22.55 2.50 13.05
CA HIS A 160 -21.52 2.62 14.08
C HIS A 160 -20.69 1.34 14.23
N THR A 161 -20.70 0.45 13.24
CA THR A 161 -20.02 -0.83 13.33
C THR A 161 -19.26 -1.15 12.06
N ILE A 162 -18.16 -1.88 12.22
CA ILE A 162 -17.40 -2.50 11.13
C ILE A 162 -17.36 -3.99 11.42
N GLU A 163 -17.91 -4.80 10.53
CA GLU A 163 -17.85 -6.24 10.58
C GLU A 163 -16.74 -6.73 9.64
N LEU A 164 -15.80 -7.51 10.18
CA LEU A 164 -14.70 -8.12 9.46
C LEU A 164 -14.90 -9.63 9.41
N HIS A 165 -14.79 -10.21 8.22
CA HIS A 165 -15.16 -11.60 7.96
C HIS A 165 -13.94 -12.49 7.82
N LYS A 166 -13.89 -13.58 8.60
CA LYS A 166 -12.85 -14.59 8.49
C LYS A 166 -13.36 -15.74 7.63
N GLU A 167 -12.92 -15.86 6.38
CA GLU A 167 -13.06 -17.14 5.66
C GLU A 167 -11.74 -17.92 5.62
N PRO A 168 -11.81 -19.26 5.72
CA PRO A 168 -10.66 -20.12 5.53
C PRO A 168 -10.34 -20.14 4.03
N PHE A 169 -9.18 -19.61 3.67
CA PHE A 169 -8.59 -19.82 2.37
C PHE A 169 -8.57 -21.32 2.03
N PHE A 170 -9.38 -21.72 1.05
CA PHE A 170 -9.53 -23.07 0.47
C PHE A 170 -10.23 -24.13 1.34
N SER A 171 -11.46 -24.51 0.97
CA SER A 171 -11.97 -25.87 1.20
C SER A 171 -11.89 -26.68 -0.09
N VAL A 172 -10.70 -27.24 -0.37
CA VAL A 172 -10.61 -28.34 -1.32
C VAL A 172 -11.10 -29.59 -0.60
N GLY A 173 -12.42 -29.82 -0.62
CA GLY A 173 -13.06 -31.06 -0.22
C GLY A 173 -13.10 -31.36 1.27
N SER A 174 -14.13 -30.88 1.98
CA SER A 174 -14.66 -31.55 3.16
C SER A 174 -15.98 -30.90 3.54
N SER A 175 -17.05 -31.69 3.54
CA SER A 175 -18.42 -31.36 3.89
C SER A 175 -18.63 -31.10 5.39
N ALA A 176 -17.79 -30.27 5.99
CA ALA A 176 -18.00 -29.74 7.33
C ALA A 176 -18.49 -28.29 7.21
N GLU A 177 -19.69 -28.00 7.71
CA GLU A 177 -20.22 -26.63 7.83
C GLU A 177 -19.16 -25.75 8.51
N LEU A 178 -18.52 -24.88 7.71
CA LEU A 178 -17.51 -23.96 8.21
C LEU A 178 -18.22 -22.90 9.04
N LYS A 179 -17.86 -22.80 10.32
CA LYS A 179 -18.41 -21.79 11.22
C LYS A 179 -17.95 -20.40 10.77
N TYR A 180 -18.91 -19.62 10.26
CA TYR A 180 -18.78 -18.19 10.07
C TYR A 180 -18.41 -17.52 11.40
N ASN A 181 -17.26 -16.86 11.46
CA ASN A 181 -16.80 -16.12 12.64
C ASN A 181 -16.51 -14.68 12.23
N ALA A 182 -17.53 -13.84 12.28
CA ALA A 182 -17.36 -12.40 12.13
C ALA A 182 -16.77 -11.79 13.41
N SER A 183 -15.95 -10.76 13.25
CA SER A 183 -15.56 -9.87 14.34
C SER A 183 -16.17 -8.50 14.09
N ILE A 184 -16.98 -8.03 15.03
CA ILE A 184 -17.66 -6.74 14.94
C ILE A 184 -16.89 -5.75 15.80
N TYR A 185 -16.44 -4.67 15.19
CA TYR A 185 -15.87 -3.53 15.88
C TYR A 185 -16.93 -2.45 16.04
N ASN A 186 -17.21 -2.07 17.29
CA ASN A 186 -18.14 -1.00 17.62
C ASN A 186 -17.40 0.34 17.66
N LEU A 187 -17.66 1.21 16.67
CA LEU A 187 -17.01 2.51 16.51
C LEU A 187 -17.41 3.52 17.59
N LYS A 188 -18.58 3.33 18.21
CA LYS A 188 -19.07 4.22 19.27
C LYS A 188 -18.41 3.90 20.60
N GLU A 189 -18.27 2.61 20.91
CA GLU A 189 -17.69 2.12 22.15
C GLU A 189 -16.16 1.95 22.06
N ASN A 190 -15.61 1.96 20.84
CA ASN A 190 -14.20 1.76 20.55
C ASN A 190 -13.71 0.39 21.07
N ASP A 191 -14.52 -0.65 20.87
CA ASP A 191 -14.24 -2.00 21.35
C ASP A 191 -14.72 -3.09 20.36
N TRP A 192 -14.21 -4.30 20.53
CA TRP A 192 -14.67 -5.49 19.82
C TRP A 192 -15.80 -6.17 20.59
N GLU A 193 -16.81 -6.63 19.86
CA GLU A 193 -17.89 -7.48 20.39
C GLU A 193 -17.49 -8.96 20.42
#